data_AF-W2STJ3-F1
#
_entry.id   AF-W2STJ3-F1
#
_cell.length_a   1.000
_cell.length_b   1.000
_cell.length_c   1.000
_cell.angle_alpha   90.00
_cell.angle_beta   90.00
_cell.angle_gamma   90.00
#
_symmetry.space_group_name_H-M   'P 1'
#
loop_
_entity.id
_entity.type
_entity.pdbx_description
1 polymer ?
#
loop_
_entity_poly.entity_id
_entity_poly.type
_entity_poly.pdbx_seq_one_letter_code
_entity_poly.pdbx_strand_id
1 'polypeptide(L)'
;MENFDKFYRYFERPPFAPVYYPTPEEFLDPIAYVAKIRPEAEEYGVVKIIPPENFKPPFAINNETFEFTPRIQKLNEVEAL
;
A
#
# COMPACT_ATOMS: atom_id res chain seq x y z
N MET A 1 25.91 28.00 -6.12
CA MET A 1 25.22 26.95 -5.34
C MET A 1 23.90 26.70 -6.06
N GLU A 2 23.80 25.61 -6.82
CA GLU A 2 22.62 25.35 -7.66
C GLU A 2 21.38 25.18 -6.78
N ASN A 3 20.30 25.83 -7.17
CA ASN A 3 19.07 25.89 -6.40
C ASN A 3 18.21 24.66 -6.71
N PHE A 4 18.20 23.71 -5.76
CA PHE A 4 17.42 22.48 -5.85
C PHE A 4 15.97 22.64 -5.35
N ASP A 5 15.51 23.86 -5.01
CA ASP A 5 14.13 24.12 -4.54
C ASP A 5 13.06 23.66 -5.55
N LYS A 6 13.38 23.62 -6.85
CA LYS A 6 12.44 23.14 -7.89
C LYS A 6 12.08 21.67 -7.72
N PHE A 7 12.95 20.86 -7.12
CA PHE A 7 12.78 19.40 -7.05
C PHE A 7 11.95 18.93 -5.85
N TYR A 8 11.84 19.75 -4.79
CA TYR A 8 11.22 19.31 -3.53
C TYR A 8 10.02 20.15 -3.07
N ARG A 9 9.72 21.28 -3.73
CA ARG A 9 8.58 22.15 -3.33
C ARG A 9 7.32 21.98 -4.18
N TYR A 10 7.38 21.29 -5.32
CA TYR A 10 6.27 21.17 -6.28
C TYR A 10 5.84 19.71 -6.47
N PHE A 11 5.56 18.99 -5.39
CA PHE A 11 4.95 17.67 -5.47
C PHE A 11 3.42 17.81 -5.48
N GLU A 12 2.82 17.59 -6.65
CA GLU A 12 1.38 17.45 -6.76
C GLU A 12 0.99 16.02 -6.40
N ARG A 13 0.20 15.86 -5.33
CA ARG A 13 -0.23 14.55 -4.88
C ARG A 13 -1.14 13.91 -5.94
N PRO A 14 -0.87 12.67 -6.37
CA PRO A 14 -1.79 11.92 -7.22
C PRO A 14 -3.16 11.71 -6.54
N PRO A 15 -4.24 11.51 -7.31
CA PRO A 15 -5.53 11.13 -6.75
C PRO A 15 -5.41 9.81 -5.97
N PHE A 16 -6.29 9.62 -4.99
CA PHE A 16 -6.37 8.38 -4.25
C PHE A 16 -6.94 7.26 -5.11
N ALA A 17 -6.41 6.04 -4.90
CA ALA A 17 -7.05 4.83 -5.37
C ALA A 17 -8.35 4.53 -4.60
N PRO A 18 -9.30 3.80 -5.22
CA PRO A 18 -10.54 3.36 -4.56
C PRO A 18 -10.29 2.56 -3.28
N VAL A 19 -11.24 2.69 -2.35
CA VAL A 19 -11.22 1.99 -1.06
C VAL A 19 -12.49 1.17 -0.92
N TYR A 20 -12.32 -0.13 -0.68
CA TYR A 20 -13.41 -1.08 -0.56
C TYR A 20 -13.54 -1.60 0.88
N TYR A 21 -14.79 -1.84 1.28
CA TYR A 21 -15.18 -2.27 2.62
C TYR A 21 -16.08 -3.52 2.50
N PRO A 22 -15.51 -4.73 2.35
CA PRO A 22 -16.29 -5.96 2.25
C PRO A 22 -17.14 -6.21 3.49
N THR A 23 -18.31 -6.81 3.30
CA THR A 23 -19.05 -7.41 4.42
C THR A 23 -18.31 -8.64 4.95
N PRO A 24 -18.61 -9.13 6.17
CA PRO A 24 -18.03 -10.36 6.69
C PRO A 24 -18.17 -11.55 5.73
N GLU A 25 -19.32 -11.68 5.07
CA GLU A 25 -19.61 -12.75 4.10
C GLU A 25 -18.74 -12.62 2.85
N GLU A 26 -18.57 -11.40 2.34
CA GLU A 26 -17.71 -11.13 1.19
C GLU A 26 -16.24 -11.35 1.50
N PHE A 27 -15.82 -11.09 2.75
CA PHE A 27 -14.44 -11.25 3.19
C PHE A 27 -14.03 -12.72 3.36
N LEU A 28 -14.98 -13.67 3.38
CA LEU A 28 -14.69 -15.10 3.48
C LEU A 28 -13.98 -15.66 2.23
N ASP A 29 -14.25 -15.11 1.05
CA ASP A 29 -13.60 -15.51 -0.21
C ASP A 29 -12.94 -14.30 -0.88
N PRO A 30 -11.66 -14.03 -0.57
CA PRO A 30 -10.93 -12.90 -1.13
C PRO A 30 -10.82 -12.94 -2.66
N ILE A 31 -10.75 -14.13 -3.28
CA ILE A 31 -10.61 -14.25 -4.74
C ILE A 31 -11.93 -13.88 -5.41
N ALA A 32 -13.05 -14.37 -4.90
CA ALA A 32 -14.37 -13.98 -5.38
C ALA A 32 -14.63 -12.48 -5.17
N TYR A 33 -14.21 -11.91 -4.03
CA TYR A 33 -14.35 -10.48 -3.78
C TYR A 33 -13.53 -9.63 -4.75
N VAL A 34 -12.27 -9.99 -4.99
CA VAL A 34 -11.43 -9.31 -5.98
C VAL A 34 -12.04 -9.41 -7.38
N ALA A 35 -12.57 -10.58 -7.76
CA ALA A 35 -13.26 -10.75 -9.04
C ALA A 35 -14.52 -9.87 -9.15
N LYS A 36 -15.26 -9.69 -8.05
CA LYS A 36 -16.43 -8.80 -7.97
C LYS A 36 -16.07 -7.33 -8.22
N ILE A 37 -15.00 -6.82 -7.59
CA ILE A 37 -14.62 -5.40 -7.70
C ILE A 37 -13.77 -5.09 -8.94
N ARG A 38 -13.20 -6.13 -9.58
CA ARG A 38 -12.28 -5.99 -10.73
C ARG A 38 -12.77 -5.05 -11.84
N PRO A 39 -14.04 -5.12 -12.32
CA PRO A 39 -14.47 -4.28 -13.45
C PRO A 39 -14.31 -2.77 -13.23
N GLU A 40 -14.35 -2.31 -11.97
CA GLU A 40 -14.09 -0.91 -11.60
C GLU A 40 -12.63 -0.71 -11.16
N ALA A 41 -12.09 -1.65 -10.38
CA ALA A 41 -10.77 -1.55 -9.77
C ALA A 41 -9.60 -1.57 -10.78
N GLU A 42 -9.76 -2.25 -11.92
CA GLU A 42 -8.64 -2.49 -12.84
C GLU A 42 -8.13 -1.22 -13.53
N GLU A 43 -8.97 -0.19 -13.69
CA GLU A 43 -8.60 1.09 -14.27
C GLU A 43 -7.56 1.86 -13.43
N TYR A 44 -7.49 1.59 -12.12
CA TYR A 44 -6.63 2.29 -11.18
C TYR A 44 -5.26 1.62 -10.96
N GLY A 45 -5.11 0.35 -11.35
CA GLY A 45 -3.91 -0.47 -11.14
C GLY A 45 -3.63 -0.88 -9.69
N VAL A 46 -4.13 -0.16 -8.70
CA VAL A 46 -4.05 -0.47 -7.26
C VAL A 46 -5.34 -0.07 -6.55
N VAL A 47 -5.71 -0.81 -5.50
CA VAL A 47 -6.85 -0.51 -4.63
C VAL A 47 -6.50 -0.76 -3.17
N LYS A 48 -7.29 -0.20 -2.25
CA LYS A 48 -7.19 -0.48 -0.82
C LYS A 48 -8.42 -1.24 -0.35
N ILE A 49 -8.24 -2.34 0.39
CA ILE A 49 -9.33 -3.08 1.03
C ILE A 49 -9.20 -2.92 2.54
N ILE A 50 -10.25 -2.46 3.19
CA ILE A 50 -10.33 -2.36 4.65
C ILE A 50 -11.15 -3.54 5.14
N PRO A 51 -10.56 -4.46 5.94
CA PRO A 51 -11.28 -5.64 6.39
C PRO A 51 -12.40 -5.27 7.39
N PRO A 52 -13.35 -6.19 7.65
CA PRO A 52 -14.36 -6.01 8.69
C PRO A 52 -13.74 -5.70 10.06
N GLU A 53 -14.41 -4.89 10.88
CA GLU A 53 -13.86 -4.40 12.16
C GLU A 53 -13.49 -5.51 13.16
N ASN A 54 -14.15 -6.67 13.08
CA ASN A 54 -13.88 -7.82 13.93
C ASN A 54 -12.66 -8.64 13.46
N PHE A 55 -12.14 -8.41 12.26
CA PHE A 55 -10.95 -9.08 11.75
C PHE A 55 -9.67 -8.41 12.25
N LYS A 56 -9.16 -8.91 13.38
CA LYS A 56 -7.93 -8.41 14.04
C LYS A 56 -6.97 -9.57 14.30
N PRO A 57 -6.23 -10.05 13.28
CA PRO A 57 -5.28 -11.13 13.49
C PRO A 57 -4.17 -10.69 14.45
N PRO A 58 -3.70 -11.58 15.35
CA PRO A 58 -2.58 -11.25 16.22
C PRO A 58 -1.30 -11.11 15.40
N PHE A 59 -0.38 -10.28 15.89
CA PHE A 59 0.97 -10.21 15.32
C PHE A 59 1.77 -11.43 15.78
N ALA A 60 2.21 -12.27 14.83
CA ALA A 60 2.80 -13.59 15.13
C ALA A 60 4.33 -13.58 15.30
N ILE A 61 5.00 -12.44 15.09
CA ILE A 61 6.46 -12.34 15.17
C ILE A 61 6.85 -11.84 16.56
N ASN A 62 7.83 -12.51 17.19
CA ASN A 62 8.41 -12.03 18.44
C ASN A 62 9.44 -10.93 18.15
N ASN A 63 9.12 -9.70 18.54
CA ASN A 63 9.98 -8.53 18.34
C ASN A 63 11.30 -8.59 19.12
N GLU A 64 11.37 -9.34 20.22
CA GLU A 64 12.57 -9.41 21.07
C GLU A 64 13.66 -10.29 20.46
N THR A 65 13.26 -11.24 19.60
CA THR A 65 14.17 -12.22 19.00
C THR A 65 14.31 -12.07 17.49
N PHE A 66 13.57 -11.14 16.88
CA PHE A 66 13.58 -10.94 15.44
C PHE A 66 14.74 -10.04 15.02
N GLU A 67 15.74 -10.63 14.38
CA GLU A 67 16.89 -9.93 13.83
C GLU A 67 16.93 -10.03 12.31
N PHE A 68 17.25 -8.92 11.64
CA PHE A 68 17.54 -8.89 10.22
C PHE A 68 18.55 -7.78 9.91
N THR A 69 19.33 -7.96 8.86
CA THR A 69 20.23 -6.91 8.38
C THR A 69 19.46 -5.97 7.44
N PRO A 70 19.26 -4.68 7.80
CA PRO A 70 18.57 -3.73 6.94
C PRO A 70 19.42 -3.38 5.72
N ARG A 71 18.77 -2.91 4.65
CA ARG A 71 19.46 -2.37 3.46
C ARG A 71 19.47 -0.85 3.52
N ILE A 72 20.63 -0.26 3.21
CA ILE A 72 20.74 1.20 3.05
C ILE A 72 20.17 1.57 1.69
N GLN A 73 19.22 2.52 1.67
CA GLN A 73 18.72 3.15 0.45
C GLN A 73 19.13 4.61 0.44
N LYS A 74 20.00 4.99 -0.50
CA LYS A 74 20.44 6.37 -0.69
C LYS A 74 19.51 7.05 -1.68
N LEU A 75 18.58 7.87 -1.20
CA LEU A 75 17.49 8.44 -2.00
C LEU A 75 17.95 9.19 -3.26
N ASN A 76 19.10 9.86 -3.21
CA ASN A 76 19.71 10.57 -4.33
C ASN A 76 20.35 9.66 -5.40
N GLU A 77 20.46 8.36 -5.13
CA GLU A 77 21.01 7.32 -6.01
C GLU A 77 19.94 6.26 -6.35
N VAL A 78 18.67 6.48 -5.96
CA VAL A 78 17.56 5.53 -6.24
C VAL A 78 17.09 5.62 -7.69
N GLU A 79 17.17 6.78 -8.32
CA GLU A 79 16.91 6.93 -9.75
C GLU A 79 18.12 6.41 -10.53
N ALA A 80 17.92 5.34 -11.31
CA ALA A 80 18.97 4.71 -12.13
C ALA A 80 19.08 5.33 -13.54
N LEU A 81 18.66 6.57 -13.72
CA LEU A 81 18.72 7.29 -15.00
C LEU A 81 20.06 8.01 -15.17
#